data_AF-Q0RWX6-F1
#
_entry.id   AF-Q0RWX6-F1
#
_cell.length_a   1.000
_cell.length_b   1.000
_cell.length_c   1.000
_cell.angle_alpha   90.00
_cell.angle_beta   90.00
_cell.angle_gamma   90.00
#
_symmetry.space_group_name_H-M   'P 1'
#
loop_
_entity.id
_entity.type
_entity.pdbx_description
1 polymer ?
#
loop_
_entity_poly.entity_id
_entity_poly.type
_entity_poly.pdbx_seq_one_letter_code
_entity_poly.pdbx_strand_id
1 'polypeptide(L)'
;MRLLTQLFGEVNLSPTWHQSADIRQLTAGALGIPPTHTPTAEQTCNLWGISVRNARHSAAQMAKAAAACFDALEHFAAAGRTASVDPMTN
;
A
#
# COMPACT_ATOMS: atom_id res chain seq x y z
N MET A 1 -13.66 -7.14 5.58
CA MET A 1 -13.23 -8.12 6.62
C MET A 1 -14.20 -9.29 6.82
N ARG A 2 -15.50 -9.17 6.53
CA ARG A 2 -16.52 -10.22 6.78
C ARG A 2 -16.13 -11.64 6.33
N LEU A 3 -15.51 -11.79 5.16
CA LEU A 3 -15.09 -13.09 4.63
C LEU A 3 -13.99 -13.77 5.47
N LEU A 4 -12.96 -13.02 5.88
CA LEU A 4 -11.86 -13.51 6.72
C LEU A 4 -12.35 -13.85 8.13
N THR A 5 -13.19 -13.00 8.71
CA THR A 5 -13.82 -13.25 10.01
C THR A 5 -14.67 -14.52 9.99
N GLN A 6 -15.44 -14.74 8.92
CA GLN A 6 -16.22 -15.96 8.75
C GLN A 6 -15.34 -17.20 8.60
N LEU A 7 -14.31 -17.14 7.76
CA LEU A 7 -13.41 -18.25 7.51
C LEU A 7 -12.65 -18.66 8.77
N PHE A 8 -12.20 -17.70 9.59
CA PHE A 8 -11.61 -17.98 10.91
C PHE A 8 -12.59 -18.59 11.89
N GLY A 9 -13.86 -18.17 11.87
CA GLY A 9 -14.92 -18.80 12.64
C GLY A 9 -15.16 -20.26 12.25
N GLU A 10 -15.11 -20.58 10.96
CA GLU A 10 -15.28 -21.94 10.44
C GLU A 10 -14.15 -22.89 10.86
N VAL A 11 -12.92 -22.39 11.07
CA VAL A 11 -11.77 -23.19 11.51
C VAL A 11 -11.40 -23.01 12.99
N ASN A 12 -12.30 -22.42 13.78
CA ASN A 12 -12.14 -22.16 15.22
C ASN A 12 -10.84 -21.40 15.57
N LEU A 13 -10.42 -20.49 14.70
CA LEU A 13 -9.31 -19.58 14.94
C LEU A 13 -9.84 -18.24 15.43
N SER A 14 -9.23 -17.71 16.49
CA SER A 14 -9.51 -16.35 16.93
C SER A 14 -8.50 -15.42 16.25
N PRO A 15 -8.92 -14.41 15.47
CA PRO A 15 -7.98 -13.50 14.83
C PRO A 15 -7.21 -12.70 15.90
N THR A 16 -5.93 -13.01 16.06
CA THR A 16 -4.99 -12.09 16.71
C THR A 16 -4.72 -10.96 15.73
N TRP A 17 -5.26 -9.78 16.04
CA TRP A 17 -5.25 -8.58 15.20
C TRP A 17 -3.96 -8.36 14.40
N HIS A 18 -4.13 -7.96 13.14
CA HIS A 18 -3.10 -7.29 12.37
C HIS A 18 -3.61 -5.87 12.09
N GLN A 19 -2.87 -4.83 12.48
CA GLN A 19 -3.10 -3.50 11.90
C GLN A 19 -2.73 -3.60 10.42
N SER A 20 -3.73 -3.50 9.54
CA SER A 20 -3.49 -3.50 8.11
C SER A 20 -3.03 -2.11 7.68
N ALA A 21 -1.86 -2.01 7.06
CA ALA A 21 -1.49 -0.82 6.31
C ALA A 21 -2.30 -0.78 5.01
N ASP A 22 -3.04 0.31 4.77
CA ASP A 22 -3.74 0.53 3.50
C ASP A 22 -2.85 1.37 2.58
N ILE A 23 -2.20 0.71 1.61
CA ILE A 23 -1.31 1.36 0.64
C ILE A 23 -1.98 2.53 -0.09
N ARG A 24 -3.30 2.50 -0.28
CA ARG A 24 -4.05 3.58 -0.98
C ARG A 24 -4.07 4.84 -0.14
N GLN A 25 -4.34 4.71 1.17
CA GLN A 25 -4.37 5.83 2.11
C GLN A 25 -2.97 6.41 2.29
N LEU A 26 -1.96 5.55 2.40
CA LEU A 26 -0.57 5.99 2.53
C LEU A 26 -0.09 6.72 1.27
N THR A 27 -0.44 6.21 0.09
CA THR A 27 -0.15 6.87 -1.19
C THR A 27 -0.87 8.21 -1.32
N ALA A 28 -2.15 8.26 -0.92
CA ALA A 28 -2.90 9.51 -0.93
C ALA A 28 -2.25 10.58 -0.03
N GLY A 29 -1.82 10.20 1.18
CA GLY A 29 -1.06 11.09 2.07
C GLY A 29 0.27 11.53 1.48
N ALA A 30 1.04 10.60 0.90
CA ALA A 30 2.35 10.89 0.31
C ALA A 30 2.28 11.84 -0.89
N LEU A 31 1.20 11.79 -1.67
CA LEU A 31 1.00 12.58 -2.88
C LEU A 31 0.06 13.78 -2.69
N GLY A 32 -0.43 14.03 -1.47
CA GLY A 32 -1.38 15.11 -1.19
C GLY A 32 -2.76 14.93 -1.84
N ILE A 33 -3.16 13.69 -2.15
CA ILE A 33 -4.47 13.38 -2.73
C ILE A 33 -5.53 13.44 -1.61
N PRO A 34 -6.61 14.23 -1.78
CA PRO A 34 -7.65 14.33 -0.77
C PRO A 34 -8.39 12.99 -0.58
N PRO A 35 -8.90 12.67 0.63
CA PRO A 35 -9.53 11.39 0.92
C PRO A 35 -10.71 11.04 0.00
N THR A 36 -11.45 12.05 -0.47
CA THR A 36 -12.57 11.91 -1.41
C THR A 36 -12.15 11.42 -2.80
N HIS A 37 -10.86 11.47 -3.11
CA HIS A 37 -10.27 11.05 -4.37
C HIS A 37 -9.25 9.91 -4.17
N THR A 38 -9.39 9.14 -3.08
CA THR A 38 -8.48 8.02 -2.79
C THR A 38 -8.45 7.04 -3.96
N PRO A 39 -7.26 6.75 -4.53
CA PRO A 39 -7.14 5.85 -5.67
C PRO A 39 -7.56 4.41 -5.32
N THR A 40 -7.99 3.66 -6.32
CA THR A 40 -8.16 2.21 -6.20
C THR A 40 -6.81 1.53 -5.95
N ALA A 41 -6.80 0.26 -5.51
CA ALA A 41 -5.57 -0.49 -5.29
C ALA A 41 -4.71 -0.60 -6.57
N GLU A 42 -5.35 -0.79 -7.73
CA GLU A 42 -4.67 -0.82 -9.02
C GLU A 42 -4.09 0.55 -9.41
N GLN A 43 -4.89 1.61 -9.30
CA GLN A 43 -4.40 2.96 -9.58
C GLN A 43 -3.23 3.33 -8.67
N THR A 44 -3.30 2.93 -7.40
CA THR A 44 -2.23 3.14 -6.42
C THR A 44 -0.93 2.49 -6.88
N CYS A 45 -0.97 1.21 -7.25
CA CYS A 45 0.23 0.52 -7.73
C CYS A 45 0.74 1.10 -9.06
N ASN A 46 -0.15 1.53 -9.96
CA ASN A 46 0.24 2.18 -11.21
C ASN A 46 0.95 3.53 -10.97
N LEU A 47 0.57 4.29 -9.94
CA LEU A 47 1.28 5.53 -9.56
C LEU A 47 2.74 5.26 -9.16
N TRP A 48 3.02 4.06 -8.65
CA TRP A 48 4.35 3.59 -8.30
C TRP A 48 5.04 2.81 -9.44
N GLY A 49 4.48 2.82 -10.66
CA GLY A 49 5.03 2.11 -11.82
C GLY A 49 4.81 0.58 -11.80
N ILE A 50 3.95 0.08 -10.91
CA ILE A 50 3.70 -1.36 -10.74
C ILE A 50 2.36 -1.75 -11.34
N SER A 51 2.40 -2.58 -12.39
CA SER A 51 1.20 -3.11 -13.02
C SER A 51 0.68 -4.34 -12.28
N VAL A 52 -0.58 -4.28 -11.85
CA VAL A 52 -1.29 -5.42 -11.24
C VAL A 52 -2.15 -6.21 -12.23
N ARG A 53 -2.21 -5.79 -13.50
CA ARG A 53 -3.13 -6.37 -14.50
C ARG A 53 -2.99 -7.89 -14.63
N ASN A 54 -1.76 -8.39 -14.70
CA ASN A 54 -1.49 -9.82 -14.84
C ASN A 54 -1.59 -10.59 -13.52
N ALA A 55 -1.62 -9.88 -12.39
CA ALA A 55 -1.68 -10.47 -11.05
C ALA A 55 -3.12 -10.75 -10.58
N ARG A 56 -4.15 -10.15 -11.21
CA ARG A 56 -5.55 -10.13 -10.74
C ARG A 56 -6.16 -11.50 -10.47
N HIS A 57 -5.68 -12.56 -11.13
CA HIS A 57 -6.22 -13.91 -11.02
C HIS A 57 -5.50 -14.78 -9.98
N SER A 58 -4.51 -14.24 -9.27
CA SER A 58 -3.76 -14.97 -8.25
C SER A 58 -3.56 -14.11 -7.00
N ALA A 59 -4.08 -14.59 -5.87
CA ALA A 59 -3.91 -13.92 -4.59
C ALA A 59 -2.42 -13.75 -4.23
N ALA A 60 -1.58 -14.75 -4.55
CA ALA A 60 -0.15 -14.68 -4.31
C ALA A 60 0.54 -13.62 -5.19
N GLN A 61 0.15 -13.50 -6.46
CA GLN A 61 0.71 -12.45 -7.33
C GLN A 61 0.22 -11.07 -6.93
N MET A 62 -1.05 -10.93 -6.51
CA MET A 62 -1.57 -9.68 -5.96
C MET A 62 -0.82 -9.26 -4.70
N ALA A 63 -0.53 -10.20 -3.80
CA ALA A 63 0.26 -9.92 -2.59
C ALA A 63 1.69 -9.46 -2.92
N LYS A 64 2.35 -10.11 -3.89
CA LYS A 64 3.69 -9.68 -4.37
C LYS A 64 3.66 -8.28 -4.97
N ALA A 65 2.66 -7.99 -5.80
CA ALA A 65 2.52 -6.67 -6.39
C ALA A 65 2.26 -5.61 -5.31
N ALA A 66 1.38 -5.89 -4.34
CA ALA A 66 1.12 -5.00 -3.22
C ALA A 66 2.39 -4.71 -2.40
N ALA A 67 3.19 -5.74 -2.08
CA ALA A 67 4.47 -5.57 -1.39
C ALA A 67 5.42 -4.64 -2.16
N ALA A 68 5.57 -4.85 -3.47
CA ALA A 68 6.39 -3.99 -4.30
C ALA A 68 5.88 -2.52 -4.35
N CYS A 69 4.56 -2.30 -4.23
CA CYS A 69 3.99 -0.95 -4.14
C CYS A 69 4.36 -0.27 -2.81
N PHE A 70 4.45 -1.02 -1.71
CA PHE A 70 4.98 -0.50 -0.44
C PHE A 70 6.47 -0.16 -0.53
N ASP A 71 7.27 -1.03 -1.17
CA ASP A 71 8.70 -0.76 -1.37
C ASP A 71 8.91 0.54 -2.16
N ALA A 72 8.15 0.75 -3.24
CA ALA A 72 8.24 1.97 -4.05
C ALA A 72 7.87 3.25 -3.26
N LEU A 73 6.83 3.17 -2.43
CA LEU A 73 6.45 4.26 -1.52
C LEU A 73 7.58 4.58 -0.53
N GLU A 74 8.24 3.57 0.03
CA GLU A 74 9.36 3.76 0.95
C GLU A 74 10.54 4.47 0.26
N HIS A 75 10.88 4.07 -0.96
CA HIS A 75 11.90 4.74 -1.77
C HIS A 75 11.54 6.21 -2.05
N PHE A 76 10.28 6.50 -2.38
CA PHE A 76 9.80 7.88 -2.56
C PHE A 76 9.96 8.70 -1.27
N ALA A 77 9.55 8.14 -0.13
CA ALA A 77 9.67 8.81 1.15
C ALA A 77 11.15 9.06 1.52
N ALA A 78 12.06 8.14 1.18
CA ALA A 78 13.49 8.33 1.38
C ALA A 78 14.07 9.46 0.50
N ALA A 79 13.67 9.53 -0.77
CA ALA A 79 14.09 10.60 -1.68
C ALA A 79 13.60 11.99 -1.23
N GLY A 80 12.38 12.08 -0.72
CA GLY A 80 11.85 13.33 -0.14
C GLY A 80 12.59 13.77 1.13
N ARG A 81 13.09 12.82 1.93
CA ARG A 81 13.93 13.13 3.10
C ARG A 81 15.31 13.65 2.70
N THR A 82 15.96 13.09 1.68
CA THR A 82 17.27 13.57 1.22
C THR A 82 17.23 15.00 0.66
N ALA A 83 16.13 15.41 0.01
CA ALA A 83 15.96 16.78 -0.47
C ALA A 83 15.74 17.81 0.66
N SER A 84 15.34 17.37 1.86
CA SER A 84 15.11 18.24 3.01
C SER A 84 16.35 18.40 3.90
N VAL A 85 17.47 17.73 3.58
CA VAL A 85 18.75 17.81 4.31
C VAL A 85 19.80 18.52 3.44
N ASP A 86 19.48 19.70 2.92
CA ASP A 86 20.49 20.71 2.64
C ASP A 86 20.40 21.78 3.74
N PRO A 87 21.27 21.76 4.75
CA PRO A 87 21.43 22.93 5.61
C PRO A 87 22.06 24.01 4.75
N MET A 88 21.37 25.15 4.59
CA MET A 88 21.98 26.38 4.09
C MET A 88 23.29 26.62 4.84
N THR A 89 24.42 26.35 4.20
CA THR A 89 25.71 26.92 4.59
C THR A 89 25.74 28.35 4.04
N ASN A 90 25.55 29.27 4.98
CA ASN A 90 25.81 30.70 4.87
C ASN A 90 27.31 30.97 4.66
#